data_AF-A0A3C0QDX0-F1
#
_entry.id   AF-A0A3C0QDX0-F1
#
_cell.length_a   1.000
_cell.length_b   1.000
_cell.length_c   1.000
_cell.angle_alpha   90.00
_cell.angle_beta   90.00
_cell.angle_gamma   90.00
#
_symmetry.space_group_name_H-M   'P 1'
#
loop_
_entity.id
_entity.type
_entity.pdbx_description
1 polymer ?
#
loop_
_entity_poly.entity_id
_entity_poly.type
_entity_poly.pdbx_seq_one_letter_code
_entity_poly.pdbx_strand_id
1 'polypeptide(L)'
;MFQSFIDFFFQKLNISGLLSCSNFYKKAGLSFTQILKELFALVFTGKNLYRTLSAKDPELSFKKNAAYRFLHCGYFNNGEKLLYMVTSRLIS
;
A
#
# COMPACT_ATOMS: atom_id res chain seq x y z
N MET A 1 5.04 9.93 14.51
CA MET A 1 6.28 9.13 14.65
C MET A 1 6.32 7.94 13.68
N PHE A 2 5.29 7.10 13.59
CA PHE A 2 5.30 5.95 12.65
C PHE A 2 5.37 6.35 11.17
N GLN A 3 4.71 7.43 10.77
CA GLN A 3 4.66 7.82 9.36
C GLN A 3 6.05 8.10 8.75
N SER A 4 6.96 8.74 9.50
CA SER A 4 8.31 9.02 9.03
C SER A 4 9.17 7.75 8.86
N PHE A 5 8.98 6.74 9.72
CA PHE A 5 9.64 5.44 9.57
C PHE A 5 9.10 4.66 8.37
N ILE A 6 7.78 4.71 8.17
CA ILE A 6 7.13 4.12 7.00
C ILE A 6 7.63 4.80 5.72
N ASP A 7 7.70 6.13 5.70
CA ASP A 7 8.22 6.89 4.56
C ASP A 7 9.66 6.51 4.24
N PHE A 8 10.53 6.46 5.27
CA PHE A 8 11.91 6.03 5.12
C PHE A 8 12.03 4.59 4.58
N PHE A 9 11.23 3.66 5.10
CA PHE A 9 11.20 2.27 4.63
C PHE A 9 10.78 2.18 3.15
N PHE A 10 9.71 2.89 2.78
CA PHE A 10 9.19 2.89 1.41
C PHE A 10 10.19 3.48 0.42
N GLN A 11 10.92 4.52 0.82
CA GLN A 11 12.00 5.11 0.02
C GLN A 11 13.20 4.18 -0.07
N LYS A 12 13.68 3.65 1.06
CA LYS A 12 14.87 2.77 1.12
C LYS A 12 14.72 1.53 0.24
N LEU A 13 13.54 0.91 0.24
CA LEU A 13 13.26 -0.27 -0.59
C LEU A 13 12.75 0.06 -2.00
N ASN A 14 12.55 1.33 -2.34
CA ASN A 14 11.94 1.77 -3.58
C ASN A 14 10.64 1.00 -3.90
N ILE A 15 9.72 0.95 -2.92
CA ILE A 15 8.46 0.19 -3.01
C ILE A 15 7.62 0.63 -4.22
N SER A 16 7.66 1.90 -4.60
CA SER A 16 7.03 2.41 -5.82
C SER A 16 7.53 1.72 -7.09
N GLY A 17 8.84 1.48 -7.19
CA GLY A 17 9.44 0.73 -8.29
C GLY A 17 8.98 -0.73 -8.27
N LEU A 18 8.99 -1.37 -7.10
CA LEU A 18 8.57 -2.77 -6.95
C LEU A 18 7.09 -2.99 -7.30
N LEU A 19 6.22 -2.04 -6.95
CA LEU A 19 4.82 -2.03 -7.36
C LEU A 19 4.70 -2.00 -8.89
N SER A 20 5.47 -1.13 -9.55
CA SER A 20 5.47 -1.01 -11.00
C SER A 20 5.94 -2.32 -11.68
N CYS A 21 7.00 -2.94 -11.15
CA CYS A 21 7.49 -4.24 -11.61
C CYS A 21 6.53 -5.42 -11.33
N SER A 22 5.62 -5.25 -10.37
CA SER A 22 4.63 -6.25 -9.97
C SER A 22 3.25 -6.00 -10.60
N ASN A 23 3.19 -5.20 -11.67
CA ASN A 23 1.97 -4.89 -12.42
C ASN A 23 0.90 -4.10 -11.62
N PHE A 24 1.31 -3.40 -10.56
CA PHE A 24 0.47 -2.45 -9.86
C PHE A 24 0.53 -1.09 -10.56
N TYR A 25 -0.28 -0.92 -11.60
CA TYR A 25 -0.34 0.32 -12.37
C TYR A 25 -1.30 1.33 -11.74
N LYS A 26 -0.90 2.60 -11.74
CA LYS A 26 -1.73 3.72 -11.29
C LYS A 26 -3.01 3.77 -12.14
N LYS A 27 -4.19 3.64 -11.52
CA LYS A 27 -5.48 3.70 -12.24
C LYS A 27 -6.30 4.89 -11.77
N ALA A 28 -6.19 5.99 -12.51
CA ALA A 28 -6.92 7.26 -12.38
C ALA A 28 -6.80 7.93 -10.99
N GLY A 29 -6.03 9.03 -10.92
CA GLY A 29 -6.01 9.97 -9.79
C GLY A 29 -5.16 9.56 -8.58
N LEU A 30 -5.31 8.35 -8.05
CA LEU A 30 -4.67 7.92 -6.79
C LEU A 30 -3.45 7.02 -7.02
N SER A 31 -2.37 7.28 -6.29
CA SER A 31 -1.14 6.47 -6.30
C SER A 31 -1.35 5.18 -5.51
N PHE A 32 -1.07 4.02 -6.12
CA PHE A 32 -1.09 2.73 -5.42
C PHE A 32 -0.03 2.63 -4.33
N THR A 33 1.09 3.33 -4.48
CA THR A 33 2.09 3.49 -3.42
C THR A 33 1.50 4.20 -2.20
N GLN A 34 0.67 5.23 -2.42
CA GLN A 34 0.02 5.96 -1.33
C GLN A 34 -1.01 5.09 -0.61
N ILE A 35 -1.83 4.35 -1.37
CA ILE A 35 -2.79 3.40 -0.79
C ILE A 35 -2.06 2.34 0.03
N LEU A 36 -1.00 1.72 -0.50
CA LEU A 36 -0.22 0.72 0.23
C LEU A 36 0.40 1.30 1.50
N LYS A 37 0.92 2.54 1.44
CA LYS A 37 1.52 3.22 2.59
C LYS A 37 0.52 3.44 3.72
N GLU A 38 -0.66 3.96 3.39
CA GLU A 38 -1.74 4.16 4.35
C GLU A 38 -2.27 2.84 4.91
N LEU A 39 -2.44 1.81 4.08
CA LEU A 39 -2.79 0.46 4.55
C LEU A 39 -1.72 -0.13 5.49
N PHE A 40 -0.45 0.08 5.18
CA PHE A 40 0.66 -0.35 6.02
C PHE A 40 0.64 0.37 7.39
N ALA A 41 0.32 1.67 7.41
CA ALA A 41 0.16 2.42 8.66
C ALA A 41 -1.02 1.92 9.52
N LEU A 42 -2.10 1.40 8.91
CA LEU A 42 -3.22 0.81 9.66
C LEU A 42 -2.77 -0.40 10.50
N VAL A 43 -1.81 -1.19 10.01
CA VAL A 43 -1.26 -2.35 10.74
C VAL A 43 -0.61 -1.92 12.05
N PHE A 44 0.18 -0.85 12.04
CA PHE A 44 0.88 -0.36 13.24
C PHE A 44 -0.03 0.40 14.20
N THR A 45 -1.13 0.97 13.72
CA THR A 45 -2.10 1.69 14.54
C THR A 45 -3.20 0.78 15.11
N GLY A 46 -3.27 -0.50 14.68
CA GLY A 46 -4.33 -1.43 15.05
C GLY A 46 -5.71 -1.02 14.53
N LYS A 47 -5.77 -0.09 13.58
CA LYS A 47 -7.03 0.40 12.98
C LYS A 47 -7.56 -0.62 11.97
N ASN A 48 -8.84 -0.94 12.06
CA ASN A 48 -9.51 -1.81 11.10
C ASN A 48 -9.89 -1.04 9.82
N LEU A 49 -9.45 -1.52 8.65
CA LEU A 49 -9.70 -0.89 7.35
C LEU A 49 -11.19 -0.57 7.10
N TYR A 50 -12.09 -1.53 7.35
CA TYR A 50 -13.52 -1.34 7.13
C TYR A 50 -14.08 -0.24 8.03
N ARG A 51 -13.69 -0.23 9.30
CA ARG A 51 -14.12 0.81 10.25
C ARG A 51 -13.57 2.18 9.89
N THR A 52 -12.29 2.27 9.52
CA THR A 52 -11.64 3.53 9.11
C THR A 52 -12.28 4.12 7.85
N LEU A 53 -12.58 3.28 6.86
CA LEU A 53 -13.27 3.72 5.64
C LEU A 53 -14.73 4.12 5.89
N SER A 54 -15.44 3.39 6.75
CA SER A 54 -16.83 3.69 7.10
C SER A 54 -16.96 5.00 7.88
N ALA A 55 -15.99 5.28 8.76
CA ALA A 55 -15.91 6.52 9.52
C ALA A 55 -15.48 7.74 8.68
N LYS A 56 -15.09 7.53 7.40
CA LYS A 56 -14.48 8.55 6.54
C LYS A 56 -13.33 9.27 7.24
N ASP A 57 -12.44 8.49 7.85
CA ASP A 57 -11.27 9.01 8.57
C ASP A 57 -10.50 10.00 7.66
N PRO A 58 -10.29 11.26 8.10
CA PRO A 58 -9.60 12.26 7.30
C PRO A 58 -8.13 11.91 7.02
N GLU A 59 -7.54 10.95 7.74
CA GLU A 59 -6.17 10.47 7.49
C GLU A 59 -6.06 9.62 6.22
N LEU A 60 -7.15 9.06 5.70
CA LEU A 60 -7.13 8.28 4.46
C LEU A 60 -7.36 9.17 3.24
N SER A 61 -6.41 9.16 2.31
CA SER A 61 -6.53 9.91 1.04
C SER A 61 -7.44 9.21 0.03
N PHE A 62 -7.83 7.95 0.28
CA PHE A 62 -8.61 7.14 -0.63
C PHE A 62 -9.95 6.70 -0.05
N LYS A 63 -10.93 6.50 -0.95
CA LYS A 63 -12.26 5.99 -0.61
C LYS A 63 -12.33 4.47 -0.75
N LYS A 64 -13.40 3.87 -0.21
CA LYS A 64 -13.71 2.44 -0.24
C LYS A 64 -13.42 1.78 -1.60
N ASN A 65 -13.92 2.36 -2.69
CA ASN A 65 -13.73 1.79 -4.04
C ASN A 65 -12.25 1.73 -4.48
N ALA A 66 -11.44 2.70 -4.09
CA ALA A 66 -10.02 2.70 -4.40
C ALA A 66 -9.27 1.64 -3.59
N ALA A 67 -9.63 1.46 -2.31
CA ALA A 67 -9.11 0.40 -1.45
C ALA A 67 -9.38 -0.98 -2.05
N TYR A 68 -10.63 -1.25 -2.43
CA TYR A 68 -11.00 -2.55 -3.02
C TYR A 68 -10.33 -2.78 -4.37
N ARG A 69 -10.21 -1.77 -5.22
CA ARG A 69 -9.46 -1.90 -6.49
C ARG A 69 -8.00 -2.27 -6.26
N PHE A 70 -7.35 -1.65 -5.27
CA PHE A 70 -5.98 -1.98 -4.91
C PHE A 70 -5.86 -3.42 -4.41
N LEU A 71 -6.72 -3.83 -3.47
CA LEU A 71 -6.73 -5.19 -2.92
C LEU A 71 -7.03 -6.25 -3.99
N HIS A 72 -7.97 -5.95 -4.89
CA HIS A 72 -8.31 -6.81 -6.03
C HIS A 72 -7.13 -6.95 -7.00
N CYS A 73 -6.39 -5.87 -7.28
CA CYS A 73 -5.13 -5.98 -8.03
C CYS A 73 -4.10 -6.83 -7.27
N GLY A 74 -3.99 -6.71 -5.95
CA GLY A 74 -3.11 -7.59 -5.17
C GLY A 74 -3.49 -9.06 -5.27
N TYR A 75 -4.78 -9.37 -5.21
CA TYR A 75 -5.26 -10.75 -5.28
C TYR A 75 -5.11 -11.36 -6.68
N PHE A 76 -5.51 -10.63 -7.74
CA PHE A 76 -5.56 -11.17 -9.11
C PHE A 76 -4.33 -10.88 -9.97
N ASN A 77 -3.61 -9.78 -9.72
CA ASN A 77 -2.54 -9.30 -10.58
C ASN A 77 -1.12 -9.51 -10.02
N ASN A 78 -0.90 -10.36 -9.01
CA ASN A 78 0.42 -10.79 -8.46
C ASN A 78 0.89 -10.12 -7.14
N GLY A 79 0.07 -10.12 -6.09
CA GLY A 79 0.52 -9.76 -4.73
C GLY A 79 1.69 -10.61 -4.21
N GLU A 80 1.75 -11.88 -4.60
CA GLU A 80 2.87 -12.79 -4.29
C GLU A 80 4.19 -12.33 -4.93
N LYS A 81 4.15 -11.84 -6.17
CA LYS A 81 5.32 -11.29 -6.85
C LYS A 81 5.83 -10.05 -6.13
N LEU A 82 4.94 -9.18 -5.67
CA LEU A 82 5.32 -8.01 -4.86
C LEU A 82 6.00 -8.44 -3.56
N LEU A 83 5.42 -9.42 -2.85
CA LEU A 83 6.02 -9.97 -1.63
C LEU A 83 7.42 -10.54 -1.90
N TYR A 84 7.58 -11.38 -2.92
CA TYR A 84 8.86 -11.95 -3.30
C TYR A 84 9.92 -10.86 -3.58
N MET A 85 9.55 -9.84 -4.37
CA MET A 85 10.44 -8.72 -4.71
C MET A 85 10.82 -7.86 -3.50
N VAL A 86 9.91 -7.69 -2.54
CA VAL A 86 10.21 -7.00 -1.28
C VAL A 86 11.16 -7.82 -0.43
N THR A 87 10.91 -9.13 -0.29
CA THR A 87 11.76 -10.02 0.52
C THR A 87 13.17 -10.18 -0.05
N SER A 88 13.31 -10.31 -1.38
CA SER A 88 14.63 -10.43 -2.00
C SER A 88 15.48 -9.18 -1.77
N ARG A 89 14.85 -7.99 -1.80
CA ARG A 89 15.52 -6.70 -1.56
C ARG A 89 15.80 -6.40 -0.09
N LEU A 90 15.14 -7.11 0.83
CA LEU A 90 15.40 -7.02 2.27
C LEU A 90 16.60 -7.88 2.69
N ILE A 91 16.83 -8.99 1.99
CA ILE A 91 17.87 -9.98 2.33
C ILE A 91 19.20 -9.66 1.62
N SER A 92 19.16 -8.99 0.47
CA SER A 92 20.36 -8.53 -0.26
C SER A 92 21.10 -7.39 0.44
#